data_AF-A0A9P0DMT8-F1
#
_entry.id   AF-A0A9P0DMT8-F1
#
_cell.length_a   1.000
_cell.length_b   1.000
_cell.length_c   1.000
_cell.angle_alpha   90.00
_cell.angle_beta   90.00
_cell.angle_gamma   90.00
#
_symmetry.space_group_name_H-M   'P 1'
#
loop_
_entity.id
_entity.type
_entity.pdbx_description
1 polymer ?
#
loop_
_entity_poly.entity_id
_entity_poly.type
_entity_poly.pdbx_seq_one_letter_code
_entity_poly.pdbx_strand_id
1 'polypeptide(L)'
;MMEGSSHFAEKHPRSNPFFIFYTPSSGSDVSCTFSDVIDRDLGIIASSVHVSHVVDLEWLLSIYAECGQSTTMHVVGSCVSQLDNNVHNKEVKVTRMLSNHVFSTVHHAKFSILEYIDGSMRLIITSANLSDNDWTQHVNGVWISPRLKLLPEDAGYTDGECPTFFKSDFIRFLRAYSEMAPELVDQIIPRLKRMDFSAINCFFIGSVPGVHSCDNDEDVYWGHERVGRILEDHACLPNYDVGRCCIVMQSSSIGSVGDNADNNWLTGEFTRALSAVFVAENTNDAIDTIKTPIFLIYPSVRDLSNGSSLNNCLCYSSETHARQHWISKYLCRWRNNAAGGAEIAPHVKCFLRTDPTFTIASWFLLTSGNISQAAWGKLNSRGGLYVKNFEAGVLLLPSFVTGNTAFPLATLNGSIETFNKDVASLIVPFDLPPVRYSPGTDEPCFKQSTDLNLRQRNRSPCKDKHLRFTISKGDEHRAEEIFPNLSSVADKVVQKQSARRAQNGPTYCDVQSLSDIQVSHDVDSYTVLLKNAAALKILHYLMIDVRSYGARPSK
;
A
#
# COMPACT_ATOMS: atom_id res chain seq x y z
N MET A 1 16.84 -2.68 34.59
CA MET A 1 15.89 -3.78 34.84
C MET A 1 14.62 -3.44 34.09
N MET A 2 14.42 -4.03 32.91
CA MET A 2 13.17 -3.93 32.16
C MET A 2 12.38 -5.21 32.43
N GLU A 3 11.49 -5.18 33.42
CA GLU A 3 10.45 -6.19 33.59
C GLU A 3 9.30 -5.79 32.66
N GLY A 4 8.95 -6.64 31.69
CA GLY A 4 7.68 -6.49 30.95
C GLY A 4 7.61 -6.94 29.49
N SER A 5 8.64 -7.53 28.87
CA SER A 5 8.50 -8.08 27.51
C SER A 5 8.04 -9.54 27.57
N SER A 6 6.77 -9.82 27.27
CA SER A 6 6.46 -11.13 26.69
C SER A 6 7.27 -11.24 25.41
N HIS A 7 8.29 -12.10 25.37
CA HIS A 7 9.14 -12.27 24.19
C HIS A 7 8.26 -12.58 22.98
N PHE A 8 8.46 -11.90 21.86
CA PHE A 8 7.63 -12.09 20.66
C PHE A 8 7.66 -13.55 20.16
N ALA A 9 8.73 -14.29 20.49
CA ALA A 9 8.85 -15.74 20.30
C ALA A 9 7.75 -16.57 21.00
N GLU A 10 7.16 -16.11 22.10
CA GLU A 10 6.01 -16.73 22.76
C GLU A 10 4.68 -16.20 22.21
N LYS A 11 4.67 -14.93 21.82
CA LYS A 11 3.50 -14.25 21.26
C LYS A 11 3.11 -14.81 19.89
N HIS A 12 4.09 -15.06 19.02
CA HIS A 12 3.85 -15.55 17.67
C HIS A 12 3.10 -16.90 17.65
N PRO A 13 3.52 -17.95 18.39
CA PRO A 13 2.76 -19.19 18.48
C PRO A 13 1.37 -19.04 19.09
N ARG A 14 1.17 -18.14 20.07
CA ARG A 14 -0.15 -17.88 20.68
C ARG A 14 -1.14 -17.22 19.72
N SER A 15 -0.67 -16.59 18.65
CA SER A 15 -1.53 -16.02 17.60
C SER A 15 -2.12 -17.07 16.64
N ASN A 16 -1.75 -18.35 16.81
CA ASN A 16 -2.40 -19.45 16.12
C ASN A 16 -3.91 -19.45 16.43
N PRO A 17 -4.80 -19.59 15.42
CA PRO A 17 -4.50 -20.00 14.05
C PRO A 17 -4.34 -18.88 13.02
N PHE A 18 -4.49 -17.61 13.41
CA PHE A 18 -4.59 -16.49 12.46
C PHE A 18 -3.24 -15.92 12.03
N PHE A 19 -2.29 -15.81 12.98
CA PHE A 19 -0.99 -15.16 12.76
C PHE A 19 -1.06 -13.73 12.20
N ILE A 20 -2.14 -13.01 12.53
CA ILE A 20 -2.36 -11.61 12.17
C ILE A 20 -2.01 -10.72 13.36
N PHE A 21 -1.24 -9.67 13.09
CA PHE A 21 -0.84 -8.65 14.03
C PHE A 21 -1.12 -7.25 13.48
N TYR A 22 -1.12 -6.26 14.37
CA TYR A 22 -1.38 -4.87 14.04
C TYR A 22 -0.32 -3.91 14.60
N THR A 23 -0.06 -2.82 13.86
CA THR A 23 0.71 -1.66 14.35
C THR A 23 -0.24 -0.52 14.72
N PRO A 24 0.22 0.51 15.45
CA PRO A 24 1.42 0.49 16.29
C PRO A 24 1.27 -0.50 17.44
N SER A 25 2.39 -0.87 18.08
CA SER A 25 2.32 -1.78 19.21
C SER A 25 1.55 -1.15 20.38
N SER A 26 0.44 -1.78 20.77
CA SER A 26 -0.36 -1.39 21.94
C SER A 26 -0.02 -2.19 23.19
N GLY A 27 0.97 -3.09 23.11
CA GLY A 27 1.28 -4.08 24.15
C GLY A 27 0.31 -5.26 24.21
N SER A 28 -0.72 -5.29 23.34
CA SER A 28 -1.67 -6.41 23.25
C SER A 28 -1.07 -7.63 22.57
N ASP A 29 -1.69 -8.81 22.75
CA ASP A 29 -1.23 -10.07 22.14
C ASP A 29 -1.30 -10.07 20.59
N VAL A 30 -2.05 -9.14 19.99
CA VAL A 30 -2.19 -8.99 18.53
C VAL A 30 -1.47 -7.77 17.97
N SER A 31 -0.63 -7.09 18.74
CA SER A 31 0.16 -5.98 18.23
C SER A 31 1.60 -6.38 17.90
N CYS A 32 2.32 -5.64 17.05
CA CYS A 32 3.76 -5.88 16.86
C CYS A 32 4.49 -4.61 16.42
N THR A 33 5.80 -4.60 16.63
CA THR A 33 6.76 -3.67 16.02
C THR A 33 7.55 -4.37 14.92
N PHE A 34 8.36 -3.64 14.15
CA PHE A 34 9.28 -4.29 13.22
C PHE A 34 10.40 -5.03 13.96
N SER A 35 10.87 -4.51 15.10
CA SER A 35 11.86 -5.15 15.96
C SER A 35 11.39 -6.53 16.44
N ASP A 36 10.11 -6.64 16.83
CA ASP A 36 9.49 -7.92 17.19
C ASP A 36 9.60 -8.96 16.06
N VAL A 37 9.41 -8.53 14.80
CA VAL A 37 9.39 -9.40 13.61
C VAL A 37 10.78 -9.98 13.32
N ILE A 38 11.84 -9.24 13.60
CA ILE A 38 13.23 -9.63 13.35
C ILE A 38 14.00 -9.98 14.64
N ASP A 39 13.29 -10.13 15.75
CA ASP A 39 13.87 -10.38 17.06
C ASP A 39 14.77 -11.64 17.04
N ARG A 40 15.90 -11.60 17.74
CA ARG A 40 16.86 -12.71 17.74
C ARG A 40 16.35 -13.97 18.43
N ASP A 41 15.36 -13.85 19.30
CA ASP A 41 14.71 -15.01 19.93
C ASP A 41 13.84 -15.77 18.93
N LEU A 42 13.45 -15.13 17.82
CA LEU A 42 12.90 -15.85 16.67
C LEU A 42 13.96 -16.58 15.85
N GLY A 43 15.25 -16.32 16.08
CA GLY A 43 16.38 -16.91 15.37
C GLY A 43 17.34 -15.86 14.80
N ILE A 44 18.57 -16.30 14.53
CA ILE A 44 19.59 -15.46 13.88
C ILE A 44 19.35 -15.49 12.36
N ILE A 45 19.20 -14.32 11.75
CA ILE A 45 18.88 -14.16 10.32
C ILE A 45 20.17 -14.28 9.50
N ALA A 46 20.24 -15.29 8.63
CA ALA A 46 21.36 -15.53 7.72
C ALA A 46 21.26 -14.69 6.44
N SER A 47 20.04 -14.52 5.90
CA SER A 47 19.76 -13.58 4.82
C SER A 47 18.33 -13.05 4.90
N SER A 48 18.09 -11.85 4.38
CA SER A 48 16.77 -11.23 4.37
C SER A 48 16.44 -10.63 3.01
N VAL A 49 15.16 -10.73 2.63
CA VAL A 49 14.59 -10.02 1.50
C VAL A 49 13.45 -9.15 2.00
N HIS A 50 13.44 -7.90 1.55
CA HIS A 50 12.47 -6.90 1.92
C HIS A 50 11.90 -6.24 0.67
N VAL A 51 10.61 -6.48 0.40
CA VAL A 51 9.90 -5.95 -0.76
C VAL A 51 8.85 -4.96 -0.28
N SER A 52 8.88 -3.71 -0.76
CA SER A 52 7.96 -2.66 -0.31
C SER A 52 7.79 -1.55 -1.37
N HIS A 53 6.77 -0.69 -1.21
CA HIS A 53 6.64 0.53 -2.02
C HIS A 53 7.66 1.59 -1.60
N VAL A 54 7.66 1.94 -0.30
CA VAL A 54 8.62 2.87 0.33
C VAL A 54 9.53 2.09 1.27
N VAL A 55 10.82 2.41 1.24
CA VAL A 55 11.83 1.90 2.16
C VAL A 55 12.70 3.05 2.63
N ASP A 56 12.65 3.32 3.93
CA ASP A 56 13.66 4.08 4.65
C ASP A 56 14.77 3.12 5.06
N LEU A 57 15.86 3.13 4.28
CA LEU A 57 16.95 2.18 4.43
C LEU A 57 17.79 2.45 5.68
N GLU A 58 17.93 3.71 6.11
CA GLU A 58 18.66 4.05 7.35
C GLU A 58 17.91 3.51 8.56
N TRP A 59 16.59 3.75 8.62
CA TRP A 59 15.73 3.20 9.65
C TRP A 59 15.75 1.66 9.66
N LEU A 60 15.62 1.02 8.48
CA LEU A 60 15.62 -0.44 8.41
C LEU A 60 16.93 -1.03 8.97
N LEU A 61 18.08 -0.47 8.58
CA LEU A 61 19.38 -0.91 9.05
C LEU A 61 19.60 -0.62 10.54
N SER A 62 19.08 0.50 11.06
CA SER A 62 19.16 0.79 12.49
C SER A 62 18.41 -0.25 13.33
N ILE A 63 17.22 -0.66 12.90
CA ILE A 63 16.45 -1.70 13.61
C ILE A 63 17.18 -3.06 13.57
N TYR A 64 17.78 -3.45 12.45
CA TYR A 64 18.62 -4.64 12.38
C TYR A 64 19.80 -4.59 13.36
N ALA A 65 20.49 -3.45 13.42
CA ALA A 65 21.61 -3.24 14.34
C ALA A 65 21.17 -3.28 15.82
N GLU A 66 20.05 -2.62 16.15
CA GLU A 66 19.46 -2.61 17.49
C GLU A 66 19.03 -4.02 17.95
N CYS A 67 18.44 -4.80 17.04
CA CYS A 67 18.12 -6.21 17.29
C CYS A 67 19.35 -7.12 17.28
N GLY A 68 20.55 -6.61 16.99
CA GLY A 68 21.77 -7.40 16.91
C GLY A 68 21.78 -8.42 15.77
N GLN A 69 21.01 -8.16 14.71
CA GLN A 69 20.99 -8.95 13.48
C GLN A 69 22.01 -8.36 12.50
N SER A 70 22.93 -9.19 12.02
CA SER A 70 23.90 -8.85 10.97
C SER A 70 23.76 -9.90 9.88
N THR A 71 23.35 -9.45 8.69
CA THR A 71 22.86 -10.35 7.64
C THR A 71 23.05 -9.74 6.26
N THR A 72 23.07 -10.59 5.24
CA THR A 72 22.92 -10.11 3.86
C THR A 72 21.46 -9.72 3.62
N MET A 73 21.25 -8.59 2.97
CA MET A 73 19.92 -8.01 2.77
C MET A 73 19.71 -7.66 1.30
N HIS A 74 18.58 -8.10 0.73
CA HIS A 74 18.11 -7.65 -0.58
C HIS A 74 16.83 -6.85 -0.42
N VAL A 75 16.91 -5.54 -0.67
CA VAL A 75 15.79 -4.61 -0.64
C VAL A 75 15.29 -4.38 -2.06
N VAL A 76 13.98 -4.59 -2.28
CA VAL A 76 13.30 -4.31 -3.55
C VAL A 76 12.20 -3.29 -3.30
N GLY A 77 12.23 -2.14 -3.97
CA GLY A 77 11.16 -1.16 -3.81
C GLY A 77 11.18 0.01 -4.79
N SER A 78 10.06 0.74 -4.87
CA SER A 78 9.94 1.88 -5.79
C SER A 78 10.60 3.15 -5.25
N CYS A 79 10.47 3.40 -3.96
CA CYS A 79 10.97 4.60 -3.29
C CYS A 79 11.89 4.20 -2.14
N VAL A 80 13.16 3.93 -2.45
CA VAL A 80 14.19 3.58 -1.46
C VAL A 80 15.05 4.79 -1.16
N SER A 81 15.14 5.20 0.11
CA SER A 81 16.01 6.31 0.54
C SER A 81 17.46 6.04 0.14
N GLN A 82 18.21 7.10 -0.16
CA GLN A 82 19.63 6.98 -0.48
C GLN A 82 20.41 6.86 0.82
N LEU A 83 21.29 5.86 0.90
CA LEU A 83 22.35 5.86 1.92
C LEU A 83 23.42 6.88 1.50
N ASP A 84 24.04 7.54 2.47
CA ASP A 84 25.21 8.36 2.22
C ASP A 84 26.26 7.54 1.48
N ASN A 85 26.85 8.10 0.42
CA ASN A 85 27.81 7.42 -0.46
C ASN A 85 29.02 6.81 0.29
N ASN A 86 29.29 7.27 1.52
CA ASN A 86 30.36 6.76 2.38
C ASN A 86 30.02 5.43 3.08
N VAL A 87 28.76 4.98 3.02
CA VAL A 87 28.27 3.72 3.61
C VAL A 87 27.92 2.75 2.48
N HIS A 88 28.89 2.39 1.65
CA HIS A 88 28.75 1.24 0.75
C HIS A 88 28.84 -0.05 1.58
N ASN A 89 27.74 -0.44 2.24
CA ASN A 89 27.69 -1.73 2.90
C ASN A 89 27.49 -2.81 1.83
N LYS A 90 28.52 -3.63 1.58
CA LYS A 90 28.49 -4.73 0.60
C LYS A 90 27.43 -5.79 0.93
N GLU A 91 26.91 -5.79 2.15
CA GLU A 91 25.90 -6.74 2.63
C GLU A 91 24.47 -6.35 2.23
N VAL A 92 24.25 -5.12 1.73
CA VAL A 92 22.92 -4.62 1.35
C VAL A 92 22.84 -4.40 -0.16
N LYS A 93 22.01 -5.19 -0.83
CA LYS A 93 21.65 -5.01 -2.24
C LYS A 93 20.32 -4.27 -2.34
N VAL A 94 20.26 -3.26 -3.20
CA VAL A 94 19.02 -2.51 -3.47
C VAL A 94 18.63 -2.64 -4.94
N THR A 95 17.43 -3.15 -5.22
CA THR A 95 16.81 -3.15 -6.55
C THR A 95 15.65 -2.17 -6.56
N ARG A 96 15.75 -1.14 -7.40
CA ARG A 96 14.68 -0.14 -7.54
C ARG A 96 13.67 -0.56 -8.60
N MET A 97 12.41 -0.69 -8.18
CA MET A 97 11.29 -0.98 -9.07
C MET A 97 10.87 0.29 -9.79
N LEU A 98 11.35 0.45 -11.03
CA LEU A 98 11.01 1.58 -11.88
C LEU A 98 9.58 1.43 -12.40
N SER A 99 8.77 2.49 -12.28
CA SER A 99 7.48 2.55 -12.96
C SER A 99 7.73 2.47 -14.46
N ASN A 100 7.10 1.50 -15.13
CA ASN A 100 7.04 1.53 -16.59
C ASN A 100 6.21 2.76 -17.02
N HIS A 101 6.68 3.50 -18.02
CA HIS A 101 5.92 4.65 -18.54
C HIS A 101 4.69 4.21 -19.35
N VAL A 102 4.64 2.95 -19.79
CA VAL A 102 3.59 2.40 -20.67
C VAL A 102 2.32 2.03 -19.88
N PHE A 103 2.44 1.53 -18.65
CA PHE A 103 1.29 1.09 -17.85
C PHE A 103 1.06 1.90 -16.58
N SER A 104 1.94 2.85 -16.25
CA SER A 104 1.90 3.59 -14.97
C SER A 104 1.84 2.64 -13.76
N THR A 105 2.63 1.57 -13.80
CA THR A 105 2.66 0.53 -12.78
C THR A 105 3.19 1.05 -11.45
N VAL A 106 2.44 0.80 -10.37
CA VAL A 106 2.93 1.00 -8.99
C VAL A 106 3.29 -0.36 -8.41
N HIS A 107 4.53 -0.50 -7.93
CA HIS A 107 4.91 -1.64 -7.11
C HIS A 107 4.49 -1.38 -5.66
N HIS A 108 3.41 -2.03 -5.23
CA HIS A 108 2.76 -1.78 -3.96
C HIS A 108 2.73 -3.01 -3.02
N ALA A 109 3.14 -4.17 -3.52
CA ALA A 109 3.39 -5.37 -2.75
C ALA A 109 4.39 -5.11 -1.62
N LYS A 110 4.08 -5.68 -0.46
CA LYS A 110 4.82 -5.50 0.79
C LYS A 110 4.96 -6.84 1.48
N PHE A 111 6.15 -7.40 1.41
CA PHE A 111 6.45 -8.67 2.07
C PHE A 111 7.92 -8.76 2.44
N SER A 112 8.25 -9.68 3.33
CA SER A 112 9.63 -10.00 3.69
C SER A 112 9.83 -11.50 3.79
N ILE A 113 11.04 -11.95 3.47
CA ILE A 113 11.47 -13.35 3.57
C ILE A 113 12.71 -13.33 4.45
N LEU A 114 12.62 -13.98 5.61
CA LEU A 114 13.72 -14.10 6.56
C LEU A 114 14.23 -15.53 6.52
N GLU A 115 15.47 -15.73 6.10
CA GLU A 115 16.16 -17.01 6.16
C GLU A 115 17.06 -17.02 7.40
N TYR A 116 16.94 -18.07 8.21
CA TYR A 116 17.68 -18.21 9.45
C TYR A 116 18.87 -19.14 9.29
N ILE A 117 19.84 -19.04 10.21
CA ILE A 117 21.07 -19.86 10.17
C ILE A 117 20.84 -21.38 10.23
N ASP A 118 19.69 -21.81 10.74
CA ASP A 118 19.29 -23.22 10.80
C ASP A 118 18.65 -23.71 9.48
N GLY A 119 18.66 -22.88 8.44
CA GLY A 119 18.15 -23.18 7.10
C GLY A 119 16.64 -23.05 6.96
N SER A 120 15.92 -22.74 8.03
CA SER A 120 14.48 -22.49 7.96
C SER A 120 14.15 -21.05 7.55
N MET A 121 12.90 -20.78 7.18
CA MET A 121 12.44 -19.47 6.74
C MET A 121 11.19 -18.99 7.46
N ARG A 122 10.93 -17.69 7.36
CA ARG A 122 9.65 -17.06 7.73
C ARG A 122 9.24 -16.03 6.70
N LEU A 123 7.95 -16.00 6.38
CA LEU A 123 7.35 -15.03 5.48
C LEU A 123 6.55 -14.01 6.26
N ILE A 124 6.62 -12.76 5.81
CA ILE A 124 5.82 -11.66 6.34
C ILE A 124 5.10 -11.02 5.17
N ILE A 125 3.78 -10.88 5.25
CA ILE A 125 2.98 -10.12 4.28
C ILE A 125 2.28 -9.01 5.06
N THR A 126 2.47 -7.75 4.65
CA THR A 126 2.09 -6.60 5.46
C THR A 126 1.48 -5.48 4.62
N SER A 127 0.71 -4.58 5.25
CA SER A 127 0.32 -3.32 4.64
C SER A 127 1.33 -2.19 4.87
N ALA A 128 2.26 -2.35 5.82
CA ALA A 128 3.23 -1.32 6.22
C ALA A 128 4.38 -1.16 5.22
N ASN A 129 4.69 0.07 4.83
CA ASN A 129 5.98 0.35 4.23
C ASN A 129 7.10 0.09 5.25
N LEU A 130 8.34 -0.01 4.77
CA LEU A 130 9.51 -0.14 5.64
C LEU A 130 10.00 1.26 6.02
N SER A 131 9.24 1.93 6.88
CA SER A 131 9.59 3.25 7.43
C SER A 131 9.04 3.38 8.84
N ASP A 132 9.74 4.15 9.69
CA ASP A 132 9.36 4.35 11.10
C ASP A 132 7.87 4.69 11.26
N ASN A 133 7.42 5.66 10.49
CA ASN A 133 6.07 6.20 10.59
C ASN A 133 4.97 5.15 10.35
N ASP A 134 5.16 4.19 9.45
CA ASP A 134 4.17 3.13 9.22
C ASP A 134 4.13 2.12 10.37
N TRP A 135 5.26 1.88 11.05
CA TRP A 135 5.32 0.94 12.16
C TRP A 135 4.98 1.56 13.52
N THR A 136 5.05 2.88 13.66
CA THR A 136 4.86 3.60 14.94
C THR A 136 3.65 4.53 14.99
N GLN A 137 3.14 5.02 13.84
CA GLN A 137 2.08 6.03 13.80
C GLN A 137 0.82 5.63 13.02
N HIS A 138 0.83 4.49 12.33
CA HIS A 138 -0.30 4.05 11.52
C HIS A 138 -0.78 2.67 11.91
N VAL A 139 -2.08 2.44 11.70
CA VAL A 139 -2.62 1.08 11.76
C VAL A 139 -2.28 0.33 10.49
N ASN A 140 -1.41 -0.66 10.59
CA ASN A 140 -1.11 -1.63 9.56
C ASN A 140 -1.49 -3.03 10.03
N GLY A 141 -1.78 -3.93 9.08
CA GLY A 141 -1.91 -5.35 9.34
C GLY A 141 -0.66 -6.09 8.88
N VAL A 142 -0.24 -7.08 9.66
CA VAL A 142 0.96 -7.90 9.43
C VAL A 142 0.57 -9.37 9.60
N TRP A 143 0.66 -10.15 8.53
CA TRP A 143 0.62 -11.61 8.61
C TRP A 143 2.04 -12.16 8.69
N ILE A 144 2.30 -13.04 9.65
CA ILE A 144 3.62 -13.63 9.86
C ILE A 144 3.50 -15.15 9.86
N SER A 145 4.06 -15.82 8.85
CA SER A 145 3.94 -17.27 8.72
C SER A 145 4.48 -18.01 9.96
N PRO A 146 4.02 -19.25 10.22
CA PRO A 146 4.78 -20.23 10.98
C PRO A 146 6.21 -20.37 10.45
N ARG A 147 7.08 -20.98 11.25
CA ARG A 147 8.46 -21.29 10.84
C ARG A 147 8.44 -22.37 9.75
N LEU A 148 8.94 -22.04 8.57
CA LEU A 148 9.00 -22.93 7.41
C LEU A 148 10.30 -23.74 7.48
N LYS A 149 10.21 -25.03 7.76
CA LYS A 149 11.39 -25.87 7.97
C LYS A 149 12.00 -26.31 6.64
N LEU A 150 13.29 -26.58 6.64
CA LEU A 150 13.96 -27.19 5.49
C LEU A 150 13.44 -28.62 5.29
N LEU A 151 13.07 -28.96 4.05
CA LEU A 151 12.67 -30.31 3.66
C LEU A 151 13.88 -31.26 3.64
N PRO A 152 13.67 -32.56 3.89
CA PRO A 152 14.68 -33.61 3.72
C PRO A 152 15.32 -33.59 2.32
N GLU A 153 16.58 -34.05 2.19
CA GLU A 153 17.31 -34.04 0.90
C GLU A 153 16.58 -34.79 -0.22
N ASP A 154 15.94 -35.90 0.13
CA ASP A 154 15.18 -36.80 -0.75
C ASP A 154 13.74 -36.31 -1.05
N ALA A 155 13.34 -35.15 -0.53
CA ALA A 155 12.01 -34.59 -0.78
C ALA A 155 11.76 -34.32 -2.28
N GLY A 156 10.57 -34.73 -2.74
CA GLY A 156 10.08 -34.51 -4.08
C GLY A 156 9.74 -33.04 -4.36
N TYR A 157 9.48 -32.73 -5.63
CA TYR A 157 9.19 -31.36 -6.08
C TYR A 157 7.90 -30.77 -5.49
N THR A 158 6.92 -31.62 -5.21
CA THR A 158 5.61 -31.23 -4.66
C THR A 158 5.57 -31.27 -3.13
N ASP A 159 6.64 -31.70 -2.49
CA ASP A 159 6.67 -31.86 -1.03
C ASP A 159 6.66 -30.50 -0.32
N GLY A 160 6.10 -30.51 0.88
CA GLY A 160 5.95 -29.31 1.69
C GLY A 160 5.00 -28.28 1.11
N GLU A 161 4.05 -28.67 0.26
CA GLU A 161 2.90 -27.82 -0.11
C GLU A 161 1.85 -27.86 1.01
N CYS A 162 1.05 -26.79 1.10
CA CYS A 162 -0.05 -26.66 2.04
C CYS A 162 -1.41 -26.88 1.35
N PRO A 163 -2.49 -27.16 2.10
CA PRO A 163 -3.82 -27.40 1.53
C PRO A 163 -4.39 -26.22 0.71
N THR A 164 -3.84 -25.01 0.89
CA THR A 164 -4.26 -23.78 0.21
C THR A 164 -3.38 -23.41 -0.99
N PHE A 165 -2.43 -24.28 -1.36
CA PHE A 165 -1.48 -24.07 -2.47
C PHE A 165 -0.63 -22.79 -2.37
N PHE A 166 -0.49 -22.24 -1.16
CA PHE A 166 0.25 -21.00 -0.91
C PHE A 166 1.69 -21.06 -1.46
N LYS A 167 2.40 -22.19 -1.32
CA LYS A 167 3.81 -22.29 -1.76
C LYS A 167 3.91 -22.09 -3.27
N SER A 168 3.11 -22.85 -4.03
CA SER A 168 3.09 -22.73 -5.48
C SER A 168 2.61 -21.35 -5.96
N ASP A 169 1.59 -20.78 -5.33
CA ASP A 169 1.05 -19.46 -5.67
C ASP A 169 2.06 -18.33 -5.38
N PHE A 170 2.73 -18.37 -4.23
CA PHE A 170 3.75 -17.39 -3.88
C PHE A 170 4.98 -17.49 -4.80
N ILE A 171 5.42 -18.70 -5.13
CA ILE A 171 6.49 -18.92 -6.12
C ILE A 171 6.08 -18.40 -7.50
N ARG A 172 4.83 -18.64 -7.93
CA ARG A 172 4.29 -18.11 -9.20
C ARG A 172 4.33 -16.58 -9.21
N PHE A 173 3.94 -15.95 -8.10
CA PHE A 173 4.01 -14.50 -7.93
C PHE A 173 5.44 -13.96 -8.01
N LEU A 174 6.39 -14.60 -7.32
CA LEU A 174 7.80 -14.18 -7.39
C LEU A 174 8.38 -14.29 -8.80
N ARG A 175 7.97 -15.27 -9.62
CA ARG A 175 8.42 -15.35 -11.02
C ARG A 175 8.03 -14.14 -11.85
N ALA A 176 6.98 -13.40 -11.49
CA ALA A 176 6.61 -12.16 -12.18
C ALA A 176 7.67 -11.05 -12.05
N TYR A 177 8.62 -11.19 -11.12
CA TYR A 177 9.75 -10.27 -10.95
C TYR A 177 10.94 -10.59 -11.88
N SER A 178 10.89 -11.65 -12.70
CA SER A 178 12.06 -12.13 -13.47
C SER A 178 12.70 -11.05 -14.35
N GLU A 179 11.92 -10.13 -14.90
CA GLU A 179 12.46 -9.04 -15.74
C GLU A 179 13.01 -7.87 -14.91
N MET A 180 12.37 -7.53 -13.78
CA MET A 180 12.65 -6.31 -13.01
C MET A 180 13.63 -6.53 -11.85
N ALA A 181 13.66 -7.75 -11.32
CA ALA A 181 14.53 -8.18 -10.22
C ALA A 181 14.92 -9.67 -10.41
N PRO A 182 15.66 -10.01 -11.48
CA PRO A 182 16.03 -11.41 -11.77
C PRO A 182 16.77 -12.07 -10.61
N GLU A 183 17.62 -11.34 -9.89
CA GLU A 183 18.39 -11.95 -8.81
C GLU A 183 17.56 -12.28 -7.58
N LEU A 184 16.44 -11.56 -7.35
CA LEU A 184 15.45 -11.95 -6.35
C LEU A 184 14.91 -13.35 -6.70
N VAL A 185 14.53 -13.53 -7.97
CA VAL A 185 13.95 -14.78 -8.48
C VAL A 185 14.97 -15.92 -8.39
N ASP A 186 16.16 -15.71 -8.93
CA ASP A 186 17.21 -16.73 -9.06
C ASP A 186 17.74 -17.20 -7.70
N GLN A 187 17.81 -16.31 -6.71
CA GLN A 187 18.31 -16.66 -5.38
C GLN A 187 17.23 -17.28 -4.49
N ILE A 188 16.02 -16.74 -4.50
CA ILE A 188 15.00 -17.07 -3.50
C ILE A 188 14.14 -18.26 -3.92
N ILE A 189 13.74 -18.36 -5.18
CA ILE A 189 12.84 -19.45 -5.62
C ILE A 189 13.45 -20.84 -5.37
N PRO A 190 14.73 -21.12 -5.69
CA PRO A 190 15.31 -22.43 -5.40
C PRO A 190 15.29 -22.77 -3.90
N ARG A 191 15.49 -21.78 -3.03
CA ARG A 191 15.46 -21.96 -1.57
C ARG A 191 14.03 -22.18 -1.06
N LEU A 192 13.05 -21.40 -1.52
CA LEU A 192 11.64 -21.58 -1.17
C LEU A 192 11.09 -22.94 -1.59
N LYS A 193 11.53 -23.48 -2.74
CA LYS A 193 11.16 -24.84 -3.17
C LYS A 193 11.57 -25.91 -2.15
N ARG A 194 12.65 -25.68 -1.39
CA ARG A 194 13.16 -26.57 -0.34
C ARG A 194 12.50 -26.39 1.02
N MET A 195 11.57 -25.44 1.18
CA MET A 195 10.89 -25.18 2.44
C MET A 195 9.57 -25.93 2.56
N ASP A 196 9.23 -26.36 3.77
CA ASP A 196 7.95 -26.96 4.13
C ASP A 196 6.95 -25.87 4.53
N PHE A 197 5.90 -25.73 3.72
CA PHE A 197 4.79 -24.80 3.91
C PHE A 197 3.56 -25.47 4.53
N SER A 198 3.58 -26.78 4.83
CA SER A 198 2.40 -27.56 5.25
C SER A 198 1.60 -26.96 6.42
N ALA A 199 2.26 -26.18 7.29
CA ALA A 199 1.63 -25.49 8.41
C ALA A 199 0.87 -24.19 8.05
N ILE A 200 0.99 -23.69 6.82
CA ILE A 200 0.23 -22.52 6.34
C ILE A 200 -1.20 -22.93 6.05
N ASN A 201 -2.15 -22.13 6.54
CA ASN A 201 -3.59 -22.38 6.48
C ASN A 201 -4.39 -21.27 5.77
N CYS A 202 -3.71 -20.35 5.10
CA CYS A 202 -4.31 -19.25 4.34
C CYS A 202 -3.91 -19.30 2.86
N PHE A 203 -4.67 -18.65 1.99
CA PHE A 203 -4.36 -18.55 0.56
C PHE A 203 -3.51 -17.31 0.30
N PHE A 204 -2.52 -17.43 -0.61
CA PHE A 204 -1.80 -16.27 -1.11
C PHE A 204 -2.65 -15.55 -2.18
N ILE A 205 -2.81 -14.23 -2.04
CA ILE A 205 -3.52 -13.39 -3.02
C ILE A 205 -2.53 -12.39 -3.60
N GLY A 206 -2.27 -12.49 -4.90
CA GLY A 206 -1.37 -11.59 -5.62
C GLY A 206 -2.07 -10.81 -6.72
N SER A 207 -1.51 -9.66 -7.06
CA SER A 207 -1.78 -8.94 -8.31
C SER A 207 -0.46 -8.71 -9.03
N VAL A 208 -0.43 -8.97 -10.33
CA VAL A 208 0.74 -8.77 -11.18
C VAL A 208 0.34 -7.85 -12.34
N PRO A 209 1.10 -6.80 -12.68
CA PRO A 209 0.81 -5.96 -13.83
C PRO A 209 0.76 -6.77 -15.13
N GLY A 210 -0.29 -6.60 -15.93
CA GLY A 210 -0.47 -7.33 -17.18
C GLY A 210 -1.93 -7.48 -17.59
N VAL A 211 -2.14 -8.15 -18.72
CA VAL A 211 -3.45 -8.66 -19.15
C VAL A 211 -3.40 -10.16 -18.98
N HIS A 212 -4.26 -10.70 -18.11
CA HIS A 212 -4.28 -12.11 -17.76
C HIS A 212 -5.57 -12.75 -18.31
N SER A 213 -5.48 -13.95 -18.89
CA SER A 213 -6.69 -14.66 -19.32
C SER A 213 -7.47 -15.13 -18.08
N CYS A 214 -8.79 -15.06 -18.17
CA CYS A 214 -9.72 -15.64 -17.21
C CYS A 214 -10.70 -16.59 -17.92
N ASP A 215 -10.32 -17.11 -19.09
CA ASP A 215 -11.17 -17.97 -19.92
C ASP A 215 -11.24 -19.40 -19.37
N ASN A 216 -10.17 -19.85 -18.70
CA ASN A 216 -10.09 -21.15 -18.02
C ASN A 216 -9.89 -20.94 -16.52
N ASP A 217 -10.66 -21.66 -15.72
CA ASP A 217 -10.62 -21.57 -14.25
C ASP A 217 -9.22 -21.89 -13.70
N GLU A 218 -8.49 -22.82 -14.32
CA GLU A 218 -7.13 -23.22 -13.93
C GLU A 218 -6.07 -22.12 -14.16
N ASP A 219 -6.38 -21.06 -14.93
CA ASP A 219 -5.44 -19.98 -15.27
C ASP A 219 -5.70 -18.68 -14.49
N VAL A 220 -6.70 -18.67 -13.59
CA VAL A 220 -7.07 -17.49 -12.80
C VAL A 220 -6.18 -17.38 -11.56
N TYR A 221 -5.13 -16.56 -11.66
CA TYR A 221 -4.12 -16.41 -10.58
C TYR A 221 -4.10 -15.06 -9.88
N TRP A 222 -4.69 -14.01 -10.45
CA TRP A 222 -4.45 -12.64 -10.01
C TRP A 222 -5.71 -11.84 -9.72
N GLY A 223 -5.55 -10.80 -8.89
CA GLY A 223 -6.56 -9.77 -8.70
C GLY A 223 -7.85 -10.31 -8.08
N HIS A 224 -8.96 -9.64 -8.38
CA HIS A 224 -10.25 -10.01 -7.78
C HIS A 224 -10.80 -11.33 -8.33
N GLU A 225 -10.49 -11.70 -9.58
CA GLU A 225 -10.93 -12.98 -10.14
C GLU A 225 -10.31 -14.16 -9.35
N ARG A 226 -9.04 -14.07 -8.93
CA ARG A 226 -8.46 -15.10 -8.04
C ARG A 226 -9.20 -15.22 -6.72
N VAL A 227 -9.57 -14.10 -6.12
CA VAL A 227 -10.36 -14.10 -4.88
C VAL A 227 -11.72 -14.75 -5.14
N GLY A 228 -12.40 -14.37 -6.22
CA GLY A 228 -13.68 -14.96 -6.63
C GLY A 228 -13.61 -16.47 -6.76
N ARG A 229 -12.61 -17.01 -7.46
CA ARG A 229 -12.43 -18.46 -7.63
C ARG A 229 -12.19 -19.19 -6.32
N ILE A 230 -11.29 -18.70 -5.47
CA ILE A 230 -11.06 -19.32 -4.15
C ILE A 230 -12.35 -19.33 -3.31
N LEU A 231 -13.14 -18.25 -3.38
CA LEU A 231 -14.40 -18.17 -2.65
C LEU A 231 -15.49 -19.09 -3.24
N GLU A 232 -15.59 -19.19 -4.58
CA GLU A 232 -16.44 -20.16 -5.29
C GLU A 232 -16.10 -21.59 -4.90
N ASP A 233 -14.81 -21.94 -4.79
CA ASP A 233 -14.37 -23.31 -4.52
C ASP A 233 -14.50 -23.71 -3.04
N HIS A 234 -14.44 -22.73 -2.12
CA HIS A 234 -14.18 -23.03 -0.72
C HIS A 234 -14.98 -22.25 0.32
N ALA A 235 -15.59 -21.10 -0.03
CA ALA A 235 -16.26 -20.27 0.95
C ALA A 235 -17.67 -20.78 1.25
N CYS A 236 -17.83 -21.48 2.36
CA CYS A 236 -19.13 -21.83 2.88
C CYS A 236 -19.73 -20.66 3.65
N LEU A 237 -20.97 -20.32 3.36
CA LEU A 237 -21.75 -19.49 4.27
C LEU A 237 -22.40 -20.39 5.33
N PRO A 238 -22.37 -20.01 6.61
CA PRO A 238 -23.27 -20.64 7.58
C PRO A 238 -24.73 -20.41 7.13
N ASN A 239 -25.65 -21.29 7.56
CA ASN A 239 -27.07 -21.43 7.13
C ASN A 239 -27.98 -20.18 7.28
N TYR A 240 -27.44 -18.98 7.23
CA TYR A 240 -28.15 -17.72 7.25
C TYR A 240 -28.62 -17.33 5.86
N ASP A 241 -29.55 -16.37 5.83
CA ASP A 241 -30.00 -15.70 4.63
C ASP A 241 -28.81 -15.05 3.91
N VAL A 242 -28.24 -15.77 2.93
CA VAL A 242 -27.10 -15.37 2.08
C VAL A 242 -27.27 -13.95 1.56
N GLY A 243 -28.53 -13.55 1.32
CA GLY A 243 -28.89 -12.24 0.80
C GLY A 243 -28.74 -11.07 1.78
N ARG A 244 -28.46 -11.35 3.06
CA ARG A 244 -28.28 -10.32 4.09
C ARG A 244 -26.84 -10.21 4.57
N CYS A 245 -25.96 -11.14 4.18
CA CYS A 245 -24.53 -11.00 4.44
C CYS A 245 -23.97 -9.75 3.76
N CYS A 246 -23.06 -9.07 4.44
CA CYS A 246 -22.49 -7.80 3.97
C CYS A 246 -21.00 -7.97 3.68
N ILE A 247 -20.46 -7.18 2.75
CA ILE A 247 -19.02 -7.04 2.56
C ILE A 247 -18.56 -5.72 3.19
N VAL A 248 -17.59 -5.81 4.09
CA VAL A 248 -16.92 -4.66 4.68
C VAL A 248 -15.54 -4.55 4.03
N MET A 249 -15.24 -3.39 3.46
CA MET A 249 -13.96 -3.10 2.81
C MET A 249 -13.31 -1.90 3.48
N GLN A 250 -12.15 -2.09 4.09
CA GLN A 250 -11.37 -0.99 4.64
C GLN A 250 -10.14 -0.75 3.76
N SER A 251 -9.85 0.51 3.43
CA SER A 251 -8.71 0.90 2.60
C SER A 251 -8.14 2.26 2.99
N SER A 252 -6.86 2.50 2.70
CA SER A 252 -6.19 3.81 2.93
C SER A 252 -6.17 4.72 1.70
N SER A 253 -6.64 4.22 0.56
CA SER A 253 -6.85 4.97 -0.68
C SER A 253 -7.99 4.37 -1.48
N ILE A 254 -8.61 5.19 -2.32
CA ILE A 254 -9.66 4.79 -3.25
C ILE A 254 -9.27 5.29 -4.64
N GLY A 255 -9.13 4.38 -5.60
CA GLY A 255 -8.84 4.71 -6.99
C GLY A 255 -10.11 5.00 -7.79
N SER A 256 -9.99 4.98 -9.12
CA SER A 256 -11.17 5.01 -9.99
C SER A 256 -11.96 3.70 -9.83
N VAL A 257 -13.24 3.84 -9.46
CA VAL A 257 -14.17 2.71 -9.27
C VAL A 257 -15.34 2.72 -10.25
N GLY A 258 -15.35 3.65 -11.20
CA GLY A 258 -16.38 3.80 -12.24
C GLY A 258 -17.30 5.01 -12.03
N ASP A 259 -18.05 5.36 -13.08
CA ASP A 259 -18.65 6.70 -13.20
C ASP A 259 -20.08 6.81 -12.64
N ASN A 260 -20.79 5.70 -12.40
CA ASN A 260 -22.16 5.70 -11.84
C ASN A 260 -22.38 4.54 -10.86
N ALA A 261 -23.48 4.52 -10.09
CA ALA A 261 -23.67 3.52 -9.03
C ALA A 261 -24.35 2.21 -9.45
N ASP A 262 -25.04 2.19 -10.59
CA ASP A 262 -26.00 1.13 -10.93
C ASP A 262 -25.37 -0.05 -11.67
N ASN A 263 -24.17 0.11 -12.24
CA ASN A 263 -23.34 -1.00 -12.76
C ASN A 263 -21.89 -0.54 -13.00
N ASN A 264 -21.12 -0.35 -11.93
CA ASN A 264 -19.70 0.02 -12.02
C ASN A 264 -18.79 -1.13 -11.61
N TRP A 265 -17.48 -0.90 -11.74
CA TRP A 265 -16.48 -1.89 -11.37
C TRP A 265 -16.56 -2.30 -9.88
N LEU A 266 -16.82 -1.37 -8.96
CA LEU A 266 -16.94 -1.67 -7.53
C LEU A 266 -18.20 -2.48 -7.19
N THR A 267 -19.40 -2.00 -7.56
CA THR A 267 -20.70 -2.62 -7.18
C THR A 267 -21.09 -3.79 -8.07
N GLY A 268 -20.53 -3.88 -9.28
CA GLY A 268 -20.70 -5.00 -10.20
C GLY A 268 -19.54 -5.98 -10.04
N GLU A 269 -18.51 -5.82 -10.87
CA GLU A 269 -17.42 -6.78 -11.05
C GLU A 269 -16.69 -7.19 -9.75
N PHE A 270 -16.23 -6.20 -8.98
CA PHE A 270 -15.45 -6.43 -7.77
C PHE A 270 -16.31 -7.01 -6.63
N THR A 271 -17.50 -6.45 -6.40
CA THR A 271 -18.42 -6.97 -5.37
C THR A 271 -18.92 -8.36 -5.73
N ARG A 272 -19.16 -8.68 -7.01
CA ARG A 272 -19.51 -10.04 -7.46
C ARG A 272 -18.42 -11.04 -7.05
N ALA A 273 -17.16 -10.75 -7.38
CA ALA A 273 -16.04 -11.61 -7.01
C ALA A 273 -15.92 -11.80 -5.49
N LEU A 274 -16.11 -10.75 -4.69
CA LEU A 274 -16.10 -10.84 -3.23
C LEU A 274 -17.36 -11.51 -2.63
N SER A 275 -18.43 -11.62 -3.42
CA SER A 275 -19.70 -12.27 -3.01
C SER A 275 -19.77 -13.74 -3.40
N ALA A 276 -18.78 -14.26 -4.12
CA ALA A 276 -18.64 -15.67 -4.44
C ALA A 276 -18.73 -16.55 -3.19
N VAL A 277 -19.33 -17.73 -3.37
CA VAL A 277 -19.54 -18.75 -2.33
C VAL A 277 -19.56 -20.12 -2.97
N PHE A 278 -19.15 -21.11 -2.20
CA PHE A 278 -19.35 -22.50 -2.56
C PHE A 278 -20.84 -22.86 -2.44
N VAL A 279 -21.42 -23.29 -3.57
CA VAL A 279 -22.80 -23.75 -3.68
C VAL A 279 -22.78 -25.23 -4.06
N ALA A 280 -23.23 -26.11 -3.16
CA ALA A 280 -23.43 -27.51 -3.53
C ALA A 280 -24.52 -27.61 -4.61
N GLU A 281 -24.36 -28.51 -5.59
CA GLU A 281 -24.97 -28.58 -6.94
C GLU A 281 -26.53 -28.48 -7.10
N ASN A 282 -27.32 -27.95 -6.16
CA ASN A 282 -28.79 -27.93 -6.24
C ASN A 282 -29.47 -26.60 -5.83
N THR A 283 -28.77 -25.46 -5.77
CA THR A 283 -29.38 -24.15 -5.34
C THR A 283 -29.05 -22.95 -6.24
N ASN A 284 -28.83 -23.18 -7.54
CA ASN A 284 -28.23 -22.19 -8.46
C ASN A 284 -29.08 -20.94 -8.78
N ASP A 285 -30.41 -20.99 -8.72
CA ASP A 285 -31.21 -19.91 -9.34
C ASP A 285 -31.47 -18.68 -8.46
N ALA A 286 -31.15 -18.72 -7.16
CA ALA A 286 -31.52 -17.64 -6.22
C ALA A 286 -30.37 -16.66 -5.86
N ILE A 287 -29.10 -17.07 -5.96
CA ILE A 287 -27.96 -16.31 -5.40
C ILE A 287 -27.51 -15.17 -6.33
N ASP A 288 -27.50 -15.39 -7.65
CA ASP A 288 -27.02 -14.40 -8.64
C ASP A 288 -27.86 -13.11 -8.73
N THR A 289 -29.08 -13.13 -8.18
CA THR A 289 -29.96 -11.95 -8.18
C THR A 289 -29.82 -11.07 -6.94
N ILE A 290 -29.10 -11.52 -5.91
CA ILE A 290 -29.03 -10.82 -4.64
C ILE A 290 -27.88 -9.81 -4.64
N LYS A 291 -28.22 -8.52 -4.56
CA LYS A 291 -27.24 -7.46 -4.38
C LYS A 291 -26.67 -7.49 -2.96
N THR A 292 -25.43 -7.95 -2.81
CA THR A 292 -24.69 -7.94 -1.53
C THR A 292 -24.48 -6.51 -1.03
N PRO A 293 -24.93 -6.15 0.19
CA PRO A 293 -24.65 -4.86 0.79
C PRO A 293 -23.14 -4.63 1.03
N ILE A 294 -22.65 -3.43 0.72
CA ILE A 294 -21.24 -3.05 0.94
C ILE A 294 -21.08 -1.89 1.92
N PHE A 295 -20.03 -1.95 2.73
CA PHE A 295 -19.59 -0.92 3.67
C PHE A 295 -18.13 -0.59 3.39
N LEU A 296 -17.84 0.66 3.01
CA LEU A 296 -16.48 1.09 2.67
C LEU A 296 -15.94 1.96 3.80
N ILE A 297 -15.04 1.42 4.62
CA ILE A 297 -14.43 2.16 5.71
C ILE A 297 -13.27 2.98 5.15
N TYR A 298 -13.41 4.30 5.26
CA TYR A 298 -12.40 5.29 4.90
C TYR A 298 -12.46 6.45 5.90
N PRO A 299 -11.34 7.07 6.30
CA PRO A 299 -11.37 8.17 7.26
C PRO A 299 -12.10 9.42 6.73
N SER A 300 -12.97 9.99 7.56
CA SER A 300 -13.52 11.32 7.33
C SER A 300 -12.60 12.39 7.91
N VAL A 301 -12.72 13.63 7.43
CA VAL A 301 -11.97 14.79 7.96
C VAL A 301 -12.17 14.93 9.47
N ARG A 302 -13.36 14.57 9.98
CA ARG A 302 -13.68 14.59 11.41
C ARG A 302 -12.99 13.49 12.20
N ASP A 303 -12.76 12.32 11.60
CA ASP A 303 -12.09 11.19 12.28
C ASP A 303 -10.66 11.56 12.67
N LEU A 304 -9.96 12.29 11.79
CA LEU A 304 -8.55 12.66 11.95
C LEU A 304 -8.32 14.12 12.41
N SER A 305 -9.38 14.86 12.75
CA SER A 305 -9.25 16.27 13.16
C SER A 305 -8.62 16.46 14.53
N ASN A 306 -8.61 15.42 15.38
CA ASN A 306 -8.29 15.51 16.81
C ASN A 306 -6.97 14.83 17.23
N GLY A 307 -6.19 14.24 16.30
CA GLY A 307 -4.86 13.67 16.62
C GLY A 307 -4.05 13.19 15.41
N SER A 308 -2.73 13.04 15.65
CA SER A 308 -1.59 12.64 14.78
C SER A 308 -1.58 13.07 13.30
N SER A 309 -0.51 13.77 12.91
CA SER A 309 0.03 13.92 11.53
C SER A 309 -0.94 13.56 10.40
N LEU A 310 -1.92 14.45 10.16
CA LEU A 310 -2.75 14.42 8.96
C LEU A 310 -1.90 14.13 7.71
N ASN A 311 -2.30 13.09 6.98
CA ASN A 311 -2.33 13.04 5.51
C ASN A 311 -1.19 12.46 4.67
N ASN A 312 -0.12 11.88 5.22
CA ASN A 312 0.91 11.31 4.33
C ASN A 312 0.61 9.90 3.81
N CYS A 313 -0.19 9.09 4.53
CA CYS A 313 -0.52 7.73 4.11
C CYS A 313 -1.85 7.61 3.35
N LEU A 314 -2.74 8.60 3.47
CA LEU A 314 -4.03 8.63 2.77
C LEU A 314 -3.86 9.21 1.37
N CYS A 315 -4.14 8.39 0.37
CA CYS A 315 -3.87 8.73 -1.03
C CYS A 315 -5.13 8.92 -1.89
N TYR A 316 -6.32 9.09 -1.29
CA TYR A 316 -7.52 9.40 -2.06
C TYR A 316 -7.50 10.86 -2.51
N SER A 317 -7.66 11.13 -3.81
CA SER A 317 -7.66 12.50 -4.33
C SER A 317 -9.07 13.08 -4.43
N SER A 318 -9.19 14.39 -4.18
CA SER A 318 -10.45 15.11 -4.38
C SER A 318 -10.91 15.08 -5.84
N GLU A 319 -9.98 15.09 -6.80
CA GLU A 319 -10.27 14.97 -8.23
C GLU A 319 -10.89 13.61 -8.58
N THR A 320 -10.33 12.51 -8.06
CA THR A 320 -10.92 11.17 -8.23
C THR A 320 -12.30 11.13 -7.59
N HIS A 321 -12.45 11.68 -6.39
CA HIS A 321 -13.74 11.72 -5.70
C HIS A 321 -14.80 12.50 -6.49
N ALA A 322 -14.42 13.63 -7.09
CA ALA A 322 -15.33 14.45 -7.89
C ALA A 322 -15.96 13.70 -9.07
N ARG A 323 -15.24 12.72 -9.62
CA ARG A 323 -15.71 11.88 -10.75
C ARG A 323 -16.60 10.71 -10.29
N GLN A 324 -16.64 10.41 -8.98
CA GLN A 324 -17.35 9.25 -8.43
C GLN A 324 -18.06 9.57 -7.10
N HIS A 325 -18.67 10.77 -6.98
CA HIS A 325 -19.36 11.21 -5.76
C HIS A 325 -20.44 10.23 -5.26
N TRP A 326 -20.99 9.39 -6.14
CA TRP A 326 -21.91 8.34 -5.79
C TRP A 326 -21.36 7.36 -4.75
N ILE A 327 -20.03 7.25 -4.61
CA ILE A 327 -19.39 6.36 -3.63
C ILE A 327 -19.70 6.77 -2.18
N SER A 328 -20.02 8.05 -1.94
CA SER A 328 -20.30 8.58 -0.60
C SER A 328 -21.43 7.84 0.12
N LYS A 329 -22.39 7.26 -0.61
CA LYS A 329 -23.47 6.45 -0.02
C LYS A 329 -22.97 5.13 0.61
N TYR A 330 -21.76 4.70 0.25
CA TYR A 330 -21.15 3.48 0.77
C TYR A 330 -20.10 3.76 1.85
N LEU A 331 -19.65 5.01 2.01
CA LEU A 331 -18.60 5.37 2.95
C LEU A 331 -19.04 5.25 4.41
N CYS A 332 -18.13 4.72 5.22
CA CYS A 332 -18.26 4.50 6.65
C CYS A 332 -17.03 5.09 7.33
N ARG A 333 -17.23 5.68 8.51
CA ARG A 333 -16.18 6.34 9.30
C ARG A 333 -15.14 5.35 9.77
N TRP A 334 -13.91 5.82 9.88
CA TRP A 334 -12.83 5.08 10.52
C TRP A 334 -12.92 5.26 12.04
N ARG A 335 -12.98 4.16 12.78
CA ARG A 335 -12.99 4.13 14.24
C ARG A 335 -12.20 2.96 14.75
N ASN A 336 -11.21 3.21 15.58
CA ASN A 336 -10.30 2.20 16.10
C ASN A 336 -9.79 2.47 17.52
N ASN A 337 -10.37 3.44 18.24
CA ASN A 337 -9.93 3.82 19.58
C ASN A 337 -11.03 3.64 20.65
N ALA A 338 -10.88 2.60 21.50
CA ALA A 338 -11.82 2.25 22.57
C ALA A 338 -11.96 3.35 23.65
N ALA A 339 -10.91 4.14 23.86
CA ALA A 339 -10.81 5.07 24.99
C ALA A 339 -11.37 6.47 24.66
N GLY A 340 -11.98 6.66 23.48
CA GLY A 340 -12.47 7.96 23.02
C GLY A 340 -11.35 8.97 22.73
N GLY A 341 -10.10 8.51 22.62
CA GLY A 341 -8.96 9.30 22.15
C GLY A 341 -9.02 9.53 20.64
N ALA A 342 -8.04 10.26 20.11
CA ALA A 342 -7.93 10.46 18.66
C ALA A 342 -7.71 9.13 17.93
N GLU A 343 -8.33 9.00 16.75
CA GLU A 343 -8.16 7.82 15.91
C GLU A 343 -6.73 7.77 15.33
N ILE A 344 -6.18 6.56 15.21
CA ILE A 344 -4.88 6.35 14.56
C ILE A 344 -5.14 6.08 13.09
N ALA A 345 -4.51 6.85 12.19
CA ALA A 345 -4.82 6.75 10.77
C ALA A 345 -4.57 5.34 10.20
N PRO A 346 -5.49 4.81 9.38
CA PRO A 346 -5.32 3.50 8.78
C PRO A 346 -4.40 3.56 7.56
N HIS A 347 -3.38 2.72 7.56
CA HIS A 347 -2.68 2.32 6.36
C HIS A 347 -2.93 0.84 5.99
N VAL A 348 -3.62 0.09 6.85
CA VAL A 348 -4.15 -1.25 6.58
C VAL A 348 -5.16 -1.24 5.42
N LYS A 349 -5.22 -2.36 4.69
CA LYS A 349 -6.29 -2.69 3.76
C LYS A 349 -6.75 -4.09 4.09
N CYS A 350 -8.00 -4.21 4.51
CA CYS A 350 -8.57 -5.51 4.80
C CYS A 350 -10.06 -5.55 4.50
N PHE A 351 -10.50 -6.68 3.96
CA PHE A 351 -11.87 -6.92 3.54
C PHE A 351 -12.41 -8.15 4.28
N LEU A 352 -13.70 -8.17 4.57
CA LEU A 352 -14.38 -9.35 5.11
C LEU A 352 -15.81 -9.43 4.61
N ARG A 353 -16.36 -10.65 4.60
CA ARG A 353 -17.79 -10.88 4.50
C ARG A 353 -18.34 -11.29 5.84
N THR A 354 -19.40 -10.62 6.27
CA THR A 354 -19.97 -10.75 7.61
C THR A 354 -21.47 -11.00 7.57
N ASP A 355 -22.01 -11.53 8.66
CA ASP A 355 -23.43 -11.64 8.86
C ASP A 355 -24.06 -10.25 9.14
N PRO A 356 -25.40 -10.12 9.10
CA PRO A 356 -26.07 -8.84 9.32
C PRO A 356 -25.82 -8.21 10.69
N THR A 357 -25.39 -8.99 11.69
CA THR A 357 -25.11 -8.53 13.05
C THR A 357 -23.66 -8.16 13.29
N PHE A 358 -22.78 -8.37 12.31
CA PHE A 358 -21.33 -8.10 12.41
C PHE A 358 -20.62 -8.88 13.52
N THR A 359 -21.12 -10.07 13.86
CA THR A 359 -20.59 -10.91 14.94
C THR A 359 -19.70 -12.03 14.43
N ILE A 360 -19.86 -12.41 13.16
CA ILE A 360 -19.06 -13.44 12.50
C ILE A 360 -18.60 -13.03 11.10
N ALA A 361 -17.52 -13.66 10.62
CA ALA A 361 -17.04 -13.52 9.26
C ALA A 361 -16.92 -14.86 8.53
N SER A 362 -17.35 -14.90 7.27
CA SER A 362 -17.20 -16.05 6.38
C SER A 362 -15.83 -16.13 5.74
N TRP A 363 -15.11 -15.01 5.65
CA TRP A 363 -13.73 -14.94 5.19
C TRP A 363 -13.12 -13.58 5.59
N PHE A 364 -11.79 -13.51 5.60
CA PHE A 364 -11.04 -12.29 5.86
C PHE A 364 -9.82 -12.18 4.95
N LEU A 365 -9.60 -11.01 4.38
CA LEU A 365 -8.50 -10.72 3.46
C LEU A 365 -7.68 -9.56 4.02
N LEU A 366 -6.38 -9.78 4.24
CA LEU A 366 -5.39 -8.73 4.52
C LEU A 366 -4.51 -8.55 3.29
N THR A 367 -4.31 -7.32 2.83
CA THR A 367 -3.61 -7.07 1.55
C THR A 367 -2.94 -5.70 1.50
N SER A 368 -2.04 -5.51 0.54
CA SER A 368 -1.57 -4.19 0.13
C SER A 368 -2.56 -3.47 -0.81
N GLY A 369 -3.46 -4.21 -1.48
CA GLY A 369 -4.35 -3.70 -2.52
C GLY A 369 -5.42 -2.73 -2.01
N ASN A 370 -5.29 -1.45 -2.36
CA ASN A 370 -6.34 -0.46 -2.16
C ASN A 370 -7.57 -0.74 -3.06
N ILE A 371 -8.72 -0.18 -2.71
CA ILE A 371 -9.95 -0.27 -3.54
C ILE A 371 -9.75 0.51 -4.85
N SER A 372 -9.28 -0.19 -5.89
CA SER A 372 -9.01 0.38 -7.21
C SER A 372 -8.88 -0.70 -8.29
N GLN A 373 -9.26 -0.36 -9.53
CA GLN A 373 -9.01 -1.19 -10.71
C GLN A 373 -7.53 -1.48 -10.93
N ALA A 374 -6.63 -0.56 -10.53
CA ALA A 374 -5.19 -0.74 -10.69
C ALA A 374 -4.64 -1.90 -9.83
N ALA A 375 -5.14 -2.02 -8.60
CA ALA A 375 -4.74 -3.06 -7.65
C ALA A 375 -5.40 -4.41 -7.95
N TRP A 376 -6.70 -4.41 -8.25
CA TRP A 376 -7.50 -5.63 -8.30
C TRP A 376 -7.78 -6.13 -9.72
N GLY A 377 -7.54 -5.31 -10.73
CA GLY A 377 -7.82 -5.61 -12.13
C GLY A 377 -9.19 -5.11 -12.58
N LYS A 378 -9.36 -5.03 -13.90
CA LYS A 378 -10.65 -4.81 -14.57
C LYS A 378 -10.75 -5.72 -15.79
N LEU A 379 -11.84 -6.47 -15.92
CA LEU A 379 -12.12 -7.30 -17.08
C LEU A 379 -12.31 -6.43 -18.33
N ASN A 380 -11.66 -6.82 -19.42
CA ASN A 380 -11.88 -6.25 -20.73
C ASN A 380 -13.00 -7.01 -21.47
N SER A 381 -13.43 -6.48 -22.61
CA SER A 381 -14.51 -7.07 -23.42
C SER A 381 -14.17 -8.44 -24.04
N ARG A 382 -12.93 -8.91 -23.92
CA ARG A 382 -12.43 -10.19 -24.42
C ARG A 382 -12.15 -11.19 -23.30
N GLY A 383 -12.63 -10.96 -22.07
CA GLY A 383 -12.43 -11.87 -20.93
C GLY A 383 -11.07 -11.75 -20.23
N GLY A 384 -10.19 -10.84 -20.67
CA GLY A 384 -8.89 -10.64 -20.04
C GLY A 384 -8.94 -9.66 -18.87
N LEU A 385 -8.37 -10.03 -17.72
CA LEU A 385 -8.23 -9.18 -16.54
C LEU A 385 -7.01 -8.26 -16.69
N TYR A 386 -7.26 -6.95 -16.76
CA TYR A 386 -6.18 -5.95 -16.86
C TYR A 386 -5.81 -5.40 -15.48
N VAL A 387 -4.62 -5.75 -15.00
CA VAL A 387 -4.05 -5.36 -13.70
C VAL A 387 -2.87 -4.41 -13.90
N LYS A 388 -2.71 -3.40 -13.05
CA LYS A 388 -1.63 -2.39 -13.19
C LYS A 388 -0.55 -2.46 -12.13
N ASN A 389 -0.89 -2.94 -10.93
CA ASN A 389 0.00 -2.90 -9.77
C ASN A 389 0.47 -4.29 -9.36
N PHE A 390 1.65 -4.32 -8.72
CA PHE A 390 2.00 -5.44 -7.86
C PHE A 390 1.33 -5.27 -6.52
N GLU A 391 0.57 -6.26 -6.07
CA GLU A 391 -0.04 -6.33 -4.74
C GLU A 391 0.16 -7.73 -4.16
N ALA A 392 0.20 -7.82 -2.82
CA ALA A 392 0.30 -9.09 -2.11
C ALA A 392 -0.62 -9.08 -0.88
N GLY A 393 -1.17 -10.24 -0.54
CA GLY A 393 -2.09 -10.41 0.57
C GLY A 393 -2.32 -11.87 0.93
N VAL A 394 -3.09 -12.07 1.99
CA VAL A 394 -3.52 -13.39 2.47
C VAL A 394 -5.03 -13.42 2.67
N LEU A 395 -5.67 -14.48 2.16
CA LEU A 395 -7.09 -14.75 2.35
C LEU A 395 -7.25 -15.93 3.33
N LEU A 396 -7.99 -15.68 4.39
CA LEU A 396 -8.28 -16.64 5.46
C LEU A 396 -9.71 -17.14 5.30
N LEU A 397 -9.87 -18.46 5.30
CA LEU A 397 -11.15 -19.14 5.26
C LEU A 397 -11.36 -19.97 6.54
N PRO A 398 -12.55 -19.92 7.18
CA PRO A 398 -12.84 -20.62 8.42
C PRO A 398 -12.53 -22.11 8.41
N SER A 399 -12.84 -22.79 7.30
CA SER A 399 -12.65 -24.22 7.09
C SER A 399 -11.18 -24.65 7.14
N PHE A 400 -10.27 -23.78 6.67
CA PHE A 400 -8.82 -24.05 6.68
C PHE A 400 -8.15 -23.60 7.97
N VAL A 401 -8.57 -22.45 8.51
CA VAL A 401 -7.88 -21.80 9.64
C VAL A 401 -8.34 -22.36 10.98
N THR A 402 -9.65 -22.56 11.17
CA THR A 402 -10.22 -23.01 12.46
C THR A 402 -10.98 -24.34 12.35
N GLY A 403 -11.21 -24.86 11.15
CA GLY A 403 -12.07 -26.01 10.91
C GLY A 403 -13.57 -25.73 11.11
N ASN A 404 -13.97 -24.46 11.26
CA ASN A 404 -15.37 -24.03 11.44
C ASN A 404 -15.96 -23.46 10.14
N THR A 405 -17.24 -23.11 10.18
CA THR A 405 -17.95 -22.47 9.06
C THR A 405 -17.87 -20.94 9.06
N ALA A 406 -17.42 -20.33 10.16
CA ALA A 406 -17.24 -18.89 10.31
C ALA A 406 -16.22 -18.56 11.40
N PHE A 407 -15.64 -17.37 11.32
CA PHE A 407 -14.84 -16.77 12.37
C PHE A 407 -15.73 -15.95 13.31
N PRO A 408 -15.72 -16.17 14.63
CA PRO A 408 -16.18 -15.16 15.58
C PRO A 408 -15.36 -13.88 15.43
N LEU A 409 -16.00 -12.72 15.44
CA LEU A 409 -15.33 -11.43 15.30
C LEU A 409 -15.08 -10.78 16.66
N ALA A 410 -13.92 -10.15 16.78
CA ALA A 410 -13.58 -9.21 17.85
C ALA A 410 -12.93 -7.97 17.23
N THR A 411 -12.82 -6.88 17.98
CA THR A 411 -12.11 -5.68 17.53
C THR A 411 -10.92 -5.41 18.43
N LEU A 412 -10.01 -4.53 18.01
CA LEU A 412 -8.91 -4.06 18.86
C LEU A 412 -9.41 -3.40 20.17
N ASN A 413 -10.67 -2.98 20.19
CA ASN A 413 -11.31 -2.31 21.32
C ASN A 413 -12.02 -3.28 22.28
N GLY A 414 -12.06 -4.57 21.97
CA GLY A 414 -12.65 -5.61 22.80
C GLY A 414 -13.39 -6.69 22.01
N SER A 415 -13.80 -7.75 22.71
CA SER A 415 -14.66 -8.78 22.15
C SER A 415 -16.04 -8.22 21.86
N ILE A 416 -16.55 -8.46 20.66
CA ILE A 416 -17.99 -8.44 20.40
C ILE A 416 -18.57 -9.62 21.18
N GLU A 417 -19.71 -9.50 21.86
CA GLU A 417 -20.28 -10.61 22.63
C GLU A 417 -20.45 -11.85 21.73
N THR A 418 -19.53 -12.84 21.85
CA THR A 418 -19.53 -14.02 21.00
C THR A 418 -20.38 -15.15 21.59
N PHE A 419 -20.97 -15.95 20.72
CA PHE A 419 -21.79 -17.11 21.08
C PHE A 419 -20.98 -18.29 21.68
N ASN A 420 -19.65 -18.32 21.51
CA ASN A 420 -18.81 -19.41 22.00
C ASN A 420 -17.40 -18.89 22.38
N LYS A 421 -17.02 -19.03 23.66
CA LYS A 421 -15.71 -18.58 24.20
C LYS A 421 -14.56 -19.55 23.91
N ASP A 422 -14.86 -20.77 23.47
CA ASP A 422 -13.86 -21.81 23.23
C ASP A 422 -13.23 -21.72 21.82
N VAL A 423 -13.72 -20.82 20.95
CA VAL A 423 -13.23 -20.62 19.58
C VAL A 423 -12.45 -19.30 19.50
N ALA A 424 -11.22 -19.36 18.98
CA ALA A 424 -10.41 -18.18 18.75
C ALA A 424 -11.12 -17.18 17.83
N SER A 425 -11.24 -15.93 18.26
CA SER A 425 -11.88 -14.87 17.49
C SER A 425 -10.89 -14.21 16.54
N LEU A 426 -11.35 -13.89 15.32
CA LEU A 426 -10.64 -13.05 14.39
C LEU A 426 -10.78 -11.59 14.83
N ILE A 427 -9.67 -10.94 15.14
CA ILE A 427 -9.65 -9.54 15.53
C ILE A 427 -9.54 -8.66 14.28
N VAL A 428 -10.43 -7.67 14.13
CA VAL A 428 -10.36 -6.65 13.08
C VAL A 428 -9.90 -5.28 13.63
N PRO A 429 -9.23 -4.44 12.81
CA PRO A 429 -8.60 -3.22 13.29
C PRO A 429 -9.55 -2.01 13.42
N PHE A 430 -10.85 -2.22 13.28
CA PHE A 430 -11.86 -1.16 13.32
C PHE A 430 -13.12 -1.62 14.06
N ASP A 431 -13.93 -0.66 14.50
CA ASP A 431 -15.18 -0.94 15.18
C ASP A 431 -16.23 -1.57 14.25
N LEU A 432 -17.02 -2.47 14.84
CA LEU A 432 -18.18 -3.09 14.25
C LEU A 432 -19.41 -2.82 15.13
N PRO A 433 -20.61 -2.56 14.55
CA PRO A 433 -20.86 -2.39 13.11
C PRO A 433 -20.27 -1.08 12.55
N PRO A 434 -19.91 -1.02 11.25
CA PRO A 434 -19.42 0.21 10.63
C PRO A 434 -20.45 1.34 10.67
N VAL A 435 -20.01 2.55 11.02
CA VAL A 435 -20.88 3.73 11.08
C VAL A 435 -20.82 4.48 9.76
N ARG A 436 -21.95 4.56 9.04
CA ARG A 436 -22.06 5.32 7.78
C ARG A 436 -21.67 6.79 7.98
N TYR A 437 -21.14 7.40 6.93
CA TYR A 437 -20.96 8.85 6.86
C TYR A 437 -22.30 9.55 7.07
N SER A 438 -22.30 10.60 7.86
CA SER A 438 -23.46 11.46 8.09
C SER A 438 -23.61 12.43 6.90
N PRO A 439 -24.71 12.37 6.13
CA PRO A 439 -24.88 13.19 4.94
C PRO A 439 -24.71 14.68 5.22
N GLY A 440 -23.92 15.37 4.40
CA GLY A 440 -23.67 16.81 4.51
C GLY A 440 -22.80 17.23 5.71
N THR A 441 -22.21 16.28 6.45
CA THR A 441 -21.32 16.59 7.58
C THR A 441 -19.99 15.84 7.53
N ASP A 442 -19.98 14.56 7.15
CA ASP A 442 -18.75 13.79 6.98
C ASP A 442 -18.24 13.89 5.54
N GLU A 443 -17.01 14.35 5.38
CA GLU A 443 -16.30 14.42 4.10
C GLU A 443 -15.06 13.50 4.13
N PRO A 444 -14.68 12.83 3.03
CA PRO A 444 -13.49 11.99 3.01
C PRO A 444 -12.21 12.82 3.24
N CYS A 445 -11.25 12.26 3.97
CA CYS A 445 -9.89 12.81 3.99
C CYS A 445 -9.25 12.68 2.60
N PHE A 446 -8.89 13.79 1.96
CA PHE A 446 -8.15 13.77 0.71
C PHE A 446 -6.65 13.97 0.92
N LYS A 447 -5.85 13.37 0.03
CA LYS A 447 -4.42 13.60 -0.09
C LYS A 447 -4.15 15.11 -0.17
N GLN A 448 -3.41 15.64 0.81
CA GLN A 448 -3.04 17.06 0.81
C GLN A 448 -2.05 17.36 -0.33
N SER A 449 -2.24 18.50 -1.01
CA SER A 449 -1.25 18.98 -1.97
C SER A 449 0.03 19.38 -1.24
N THR A 450 1.18 19.08 -1.84
CA THR A 450 2.51 19.38 -1.30
C THR A 450 2.74 20.88 -1.01
N ASP A 451 1.96 21.78 -1.63
CA ASP A 451 2.06 23.24 -1.43
C ASP A 451 1.53 23.74 -0.08
N LEU A 452 0.59 23.02 0.55
CA LEU A 452 0.05 23.42 1.87
C LEU A 452 1.02 23.08 3.01
N ASN A 453 1.83 22.03 2.86
CA ASN A 453 2.85 21.63 3.83
C ASN A 453 4.00 22.64 3.94
N LEU A 454 4.35 23.34 2.85
CA LEU A 454 5.30 24.46 2.87
C LEU A 454 4.75 25.68 3.62
N ARG A 455 3.44 25.95 3.52
CA ARG A 455 2.80 27.07 4.21
C ARG A 455 2.56 26.80 5.70
N GLN A 456 2.30 25.56 6.10
CA GLN A 456 2.12 25.20 7.51
C GLN A 456 3.45 25.09 8.27
N ARG A 457 4.54 24.60 7.65
CA ARG A 457 5.90 24.66 8.26
C ARG A 457 6.37 26.09 8.55
N ASN A 458 5.92 27.06 7.76
CA ASN A 458 6.23 28.48 7.97
C ASN A 458 5.33 29.19 9.01
N ARG A 459 4.40 28.47 9.67
CA ARG A 459 3.50 29.04 10.69
C ARG A 459 3.82 28.64 12.13
N SER A 460 4.87 27.85 12.35
CA SER A 460 5.41 27.61 13.69
C SER A 460 6.14 28.87 14.18
N PRO A 461 5.85 29.43 15.37
CA PRO A 461 6.47 30.66 15.83
C PRO A 461 7.89 30.35 16.34
N CYS A 462 8.86 30.34 15.44
CA CYS A 462 10.26 30.44 15.83
C CYS A 462 10.54 31.92 16.10
N LYS A 463 10.91 32.24 17.34
CA LYS A 463 11.21 33.60 17.81
C LYS A 463 12.17 34.31 16.84
N ASP A 464 11.68 35.37 16.21
CA ASP A 464 12.44 36.24 15.32
C ASP A 464 13.70 36.79 16.01
N LYS A 465 14.88 36.44 15.47
CA LYS A 465 16.01 37.38 15.41
C LYS A 465 15.97 38.02 14.04
N HIS A 466 15.45 39.25 13.98
CA HIS A 466 15.45 40.06 12.76
C HIS A 466 16.87 40.25 12.22
N LEU A 467 17.12 39.74 11.02
CA LEU A 467 18.19 40.21 10.13
C LEU A 467 17.52 40.94 8.96
N ARG A 468 17.47 42.27 9.04
CA ARG A 468 17.16 43.13 7.91
C ARG A 468 18.35 43.09 6.94
N PHE A 469 18.13 42.61 5.72
CA PHE A 469 19.07 42.82 4.63
C PHE A 469 18.68 44.09 3.88
N THR A 470 19.53 45.12 3.99
CA THR A 470 19.51 46.30 3.13
C THR A 470 20.52 46.02 2.02
N ILE A 471 20.08 45.93 0.77
CA ILE A 471 20.99 45.80 -0.37
C ILE A 471 21.56 47.20 -0.67
N SER A 472 22.86 47.41 -0.44
CA SER A 472 23.57 48.60 -0.88
C SER A 472 23.95 48.47 -2.36
N LYS A 473 23.69 49.52 -3.16
CA LYS A 473 24.21 49.69 -4.52
C LYS A 473 25.73 49.62 -4.51
N GLY A 474 26.31 48.51 -4.95
CA GLY A 474 27.76 48.30 -4.96
C GLY A 474 28.25 46.99 -5.58
N ASP A 475 27.40 45.96 -5.66
CA ASP A 475 27.80 44.63 -6.16
C ASP A 475 27.30 44.31 -7.59
N GLU A 476 27.13 45.32 -8.45
CA GLU A 476 26.79 45.08 -9.87
C GLU A 476 28.00 44.64 -10.71
N HIS A 477 29.24 44.77 -10.23
CA HIS A 477 30.43 44.48 -11.04
C HIS A 477 31.04 43.08 -10.88
N ARG A 478 30.36 42.14 -10.23
CA ARG A 478 30.85 40.75 -10.08
C ARG A 478 30.01 39.68 -10.79
N ALA A 479 28.94 40.07 -11.47
CA ALA A 479 28.09 39.16 -12.24
C ALA A 479 28.51 39.03 -13.72
N GLU A 480 29.31 39.97 -14.26
CA GLU A 480 29.66 40.01 -15.68
C GLU A 480 30.90 39.18 -16.08
N GLU A 481 31.72 38.71 -15.14
CA GLU A 481 32.86 37.83 -15.45
C GLU A 481 32.49 36.33 -15.58
N ILE A 482 31.32 35.91 -15.11
CA ILE A 482 30.96 34.48 -15.03
C ILE A 482 30.04 34.04 -16.19
N PHE A 483 29.30 34.96 -16.84
CA PHE A 483 28.36 34.59 -17.92
C PHE A 483 28.24 35.66 -19.03
N PRO A 484 29.02 35.60 -20.12
CA PRO A 484 29.11 36.68 -21.11
C PRO A 484 27.92 36.78 -22.08
N ASN A 485 26.76 36.15 -21.81
CA ASN A 485 25.63 36.12 -22.75
C ASN A 485 24.22 36.19 -22.13
N LEU A 486 24.11 36.51 -20.83
CA LEU A 486 22.81 36.57 -20.14
C LEU A 486 21.96 37.78 -20.57
N SER A 487 22.56 38.91 -20.94
CA SER A 487 21.84 40.10 -21.42
C SER A 487 21.17 39.87 -22.78
N SER A 488 21.83 39.19 -23.72
CA SER A 488 21.29 39.00 -25.08
C SER A 488 20.09 38.05 -25.15
N VAL A 489 19.93 37.17 -24.16
CA VAL A 489 18.78 36.24 -24.06
C VAL A 489 17.60 36.93 -23.38
N ALA A 490 17.85 37.73 -22.34
CA ALA A 490 16.82 38.51 -21.66
C ALA A 490 16.18 39.54 -22.61
N ASP A 491 16.99 40.25 -23.40
CA ASP A 491 16.50 41.26 -24.34
C ASP A 491 15.67 40.66 -25.48
N LYS A 492 16.02 39.47 -25.95
CA LYS A 492 15.25 38.74 -26.99
C LYS A 492 13.92 38.20 -26.47
N VAL A 493 13.82 37.84 -25.20
CA VAL A 493 12.56 37.38 -24.58
C VAL A 493 11.61 38.55 -24.33
N VAL A 494 12.14 39.69 -23.85
CA VAL A 494 11.37 40.91 -23.61
C VAL A 494 10.86 41.53 -24.92
N GLN A 495 11.67 41.56 -25.99
CA GLN A 495 11.20 42.04 -27.30
C GLN A 495 10.11 41.14 -27.92
N LYS A 496 10.19 39.80 -27.75
CA LYS A 496 9.17 38.87 -28.27
C LYS A 496 7.85 38.94 -27.52
N GLN A 497 7.87 39.23 -26.22
CA GLN A 497 6.65 39.43 -25.41
C GLN A 497 6.02 40.81 -25.64
N SER A 498 6.84 41.84 -25.89
CA SER A 498 6.37 43.20 -26.22
C SER A 498 5.69 43.26 -27.60
N ALA A 499 6.20 42.52 -28.59
CA ALA A 499 5.58 42.42 -29.92
C ALA A 499 4.23 41.67 -29.92
N ARG A 500 4.03 40.69 -29.03
CA ARG A 500 2.76 39.96 -28.90
C ARG A 500 1.68 40.74 -28.15
N ARG A 501 2.05 41.65 -27.24
CA ARG A 501 1.10 42.56 -26.56
C ARG A 501 0.64 43.74 -27.42
N ALA A 502 1.30 44.03 -28.54
CA ALA A 502 0.93 45.12 -29.44
C ALA A 502 -0.10 44.73 -30.53
N GLN A 503 -0.42 43.44 -30.70
CA GLN A 503 -1.31 42.98 -31.77
C GLN A 503 -2.73 42.56 -31.33
N ASN A 504 -2.99 42.35 -30.03
CA ASN A 504 -4.34 42.04 -29.53
C ASN A 504 -4.64 42.94 -28.32
N GLY A 505 -5.61 43.85 -28.48
CA GLY A 505 -6.08 44.76 -27.41
C GLY A 505 -6.74 44.03 -26.22
N PRO A 506 -7.22 44.76 -25.20
CA PRO A 506 -7.62 44.16 -23.94
C PRO A 506 -9.02 43.55 -24.06
N THR A 507 -9.11 42.22 -24.03
CA THR A 507 -10.37 41.53 -23.74
C THR A 507 -10.15 40.48 -22.66
N TYR A 508 -10.95 40.64 -21.59
CA TYR A 508 -11.29 39.59 -20.64
C TYR A 508 -11.97 38.46 -21.43
N CYS A 509 -11.43 37.25 -21.41
CA CYS A 509 -12.16 36.04 -21.79
C CYS A 509 -11.61 34.83 -21.01
N ASP A 510 -12.53 34.15 -20.32
CA ASP A 510 -12.44 32.76 -19.90
C ASP A 510 -12.01 31.87 -21.07
N VAL A 511 -11.15 30.89 -20.81
CA VAL A 511 -10.92 29.77 -21.74
C VAL A 511 -11.08 28.45 -20.99
N GLN A 512 -12.30 27.93 -21.10
CA GLN A 512 -12.62 26.52 -20.98
C GLN A 512 -12.01 25.72 -22.15
N SER A 513 -11.69 24.45 -21.88
CA SER A 513 -11.36 23.34 -22.81
C SER A 513 -10.21 23.54 -23.81
N LEU A 514 -9.10 22.82 -23.57
CA LEU A 514 -8.11 22.42 -24.58
C LEU A 514 -8.51 21.10 -25.24
N SER A 515 -9.69 21.06 -25.85
CA SER A 515 -10.07 20.03 -26.82
C SER A 515 -10.12 20.70 -28.18
N ASP A 516 -9.02 20.59 -28.92
CA ASP A 516 -8.89 20.64 -30.40
C ASP A 516 -7.50 21.15 -30.78
N ILE A 517 -6.53 20.23 -30.76
CA ILE A 517 -5.30 20.39 -31.54
C ILE A 517 -5.23 19.19 -32.48
N GLN A 518 -5.60 19.42 -33.74
CA GLN A 518 -5.20 18.55 -34.84
C GLN A 518 -3.68 18.63 -34.97
N VAL A 519 -3.01 17.51 -34.70
CA VAL A 519 -1.55 17.37 -34.85
C VAL A 519 -1.23 17.18 -36.33
N SER A 520 -0.81 18.24 -37.01
CA SER A 520 -0.06 18.11 -38.26
C SER A 520 1.38 17.74 -37.93
N HIS A 521 1.88 16.68 -38.56
CA HIS A 521 3.26 16.19 -38.41
C HIS A 521 4.28 17.28 -38.74
N ASP A 522 5.01 17.77 -37.74
CA ASP A 522 6.32 18.38 -37.94
C ASP A 522 7.20 18.24 -36.69
N VAL A 523 8.42 17.72 -36.88
CA VAL A 523 9.28 17.14 -35.83
C VAL A 523 9.98 18.20 -34.95
N ASP A 524 9.84 19.50 -35.25
CA ASP A 524 10.57 20.56 -34.56
C ASP A 524 9.88 21.19 -33.33
N SER A 525 8.60 20.91 -33.10
CA SER A 525 7.84 21.50 -31.97
C SER A 525 8.15 20.84 -30.61
N TYR A 526 8.58 19.58 -30.59
CA TYR A 526 8.91 18.84 -29.37
C TYR A 526 10.21 19.34 -28.71
N THR A 527 11.18 19.75 -29.52
CA THR A 527 12.48 20.23 -29.05
C THR A 527 12.38 21.57 -28.30
N VAL A 528 11.40 22.41 -28.64
CA VAL A 528 11.18 23.71 -27.99
C VAL A 528 10.50 23.54 -26.62
N LEU A 529 9.57 22.60 -26.49
CA LEU A 529 8.90 22.28 -25.22
C LEU A 529 9.87 21.65 -24.20
N LEU A 530 10.74 20.74 -24.64
CA LEU A 530 11.77 20.13 -23.80
C LEU A 530 12.83 21.14 -23.33
N LYS A 531 13.24 22.08 -24.19
CA LYS A 531 14.21 23.12 -23.82
C LYS A 531 13.66 24.10 -22.78
N ASN A 532 12.38 24.46 -22.84
CA ASN A 532 11.76 25.35 -21.86
C ASN A 532 11.53 24.66 -20.50
N ALA A 533 11.19 23.37 -20.48
CA ALA A 533 11.07 22.59 -19.25
C ALA A 533 12.43 22.36 -18.57
N ALA A 534 13.50 22.17 -19.34
CA ALA A 534 14.87 22.08 -18.83
C ALA A 534 15.36 23.41 -18.25
N ALA A 535 15.09 24.54 -18.91
CA ALA A 535 15.46 25.86 -18.43
C ALA A 535 14.77 26.22 -17.09
N LEU A 536 13.49 25.87 -16.93
CA LEU A 536 12.75 26.05 -15.67
C LEU A 536 13.28 25.15 -14.53
N LYS A 537 13.71 23.93 -14.83
CA LYS A 537 14.35 23.04 -13.84
C LYS A 537 15.75 23.53 -13.42
N ILE A 538 16.53 24.09 -14.35
CA ILE A 538 17.86 24.64 -14.07
C ILE A 538 17.76 25.90 -13.20
N LEU A 539 16.78 26.78 -13.45
CA LEU A 539 16.52 27.94 -12.60
C LEU A 539 16.08 27.56 -11.17
N HIS A 540 15.32 26.48 -11.02
CA HIS A 540 14.93 25.98 -9.70
C HIS A 540 16.14 25.39 -8.93
N TYR A 541 17.07 24.72 -9.63
CA TYR A 541 18.29 24.18 -9.01
C TYR A 541 19.29 25.29 -8.61
N LEU A 542 19.47 26.32 -9.45
CA LEU A 542 20.40 27.42 -9.17
C LEU A 542 19.96 28.32 -8.01
N MET A 543 18.65 28.37 -7.68
CA MET A 543 18.16 29.09 -6.51
C MET A 543 18.36 28.33 -5.18
N ILE A 544 18.63 27.02 -5.22
CA ILE A 544 18.85 26.19 -4.03
C ILE A 544 20.33 26.20 -3.61
N ASP A 545 21.25 26.45 -4.54
CA ASP A 545 22.70 26.22 -4.36
C ASP A 545 23.52 27.43 -3.85
N VAL A 546 22.86 28.48 -3.33
CA VAL A 546 23.55 29.66 -2.74
C VAL A 546 23.63 29.58 -1.20
N ARG A 547 23.33 28.42 -0.58
CA ARG A 547 23.27 28.29 0.90
C ARG A 547 24.38 27.50 1.56
N SER A 548 25.41 27.05 0.85
CA SER A 548 26.41 26.15 1.45
C SER A 548 27.84 26.43 1.00
N TYR A 549 28.38 27.63 1.24
CA TYR A 549 29.83 27.81 1.41
C TYR A 549 30.11 28.99 2.33
N GLY A 550 30.67 28.71 3.50
CA GLY A 550 31.01 29.73 4.50
C GLY A 550 31.80 29.19 5.70
N ALA A 551 32.74 28.27 5.48
CA ALA A 551 33.77 27.97 6.46
C ALA A 551 34.89 29.03 6.36
N ARG A 552 35.12 29.74 7.46
CA ARG A 552 36.22 30.71 7.64
C ARG A 552 37.58 30.01 7.58
N PRO A 553 38.66 30.66 7.10
CA PRO A 553 40.00 30.33 7.51
C PRO A 553 40.39 31.06 8.80
N SER A 554 41.14 30.35 9.63
CA SER A 554 41.82 30.79 10.85
C SER A 554 42.79 31.94 10.64
N LYS A 555 42.81 32.86 11.62
CA LYS A 555 44.00 33.10 12.44
C LYS A 555 43.63 32.86 13.89
#